data_AF-A0A8T3XCK9-F1
#
_entry.id   AF-A0A8T3XCK9-F1
#
_cell.length_a   1.000
_cell.length_b   1.000
_cell.length_c   1.000
_cell.angle_alpha   90.00
_cell.angle_beta   90.00
_cell.angle_gamma   90.00
#
_symmetry.space_group_name_H-M   'P 1'
#
loop_
_entity.id
_entity.type
_entity.pdbx_description
1 polymer ?
#
loop_
_entity_poly.entity_id
_entity_poly.type
_entity_poly.pdbx_seq_one_letter_code
_entity_poly.pdbx_strand_id
1 'polypeptide(L)'
;NNVVLGRVTNIVFNGWIIDIDSAASGFLPIDESPRFINKSEMDQFLDIGDVISAKIWSVNTRGIDLTLKGKGLGKLEGGFIFRVSPNRVPRVIGREGSMINLIKDKTKCAITVGQNGWIWIKGNDLESQIRARKAVEYVTEKVHVEGLTEKMEVWFEKN
;
A
#
# COMPACT_ATOMS: atom_id res chain seq x y z
N ASN A 1 11.47 4.77 -1.19
CA ASN A 1 10.20 5.02 -1.90
C ASN A 1 9.16 5.33 -0.85
N ASN A 2 8.51 6.50 -0.87
CA ASN A 2 7.72 7.02 0.26
C ASN A 2 6.21 6.79 0.06
N VAL A 3 5.84 5.63 -0.47
CA VAL A 3 4.44 5.26 -0.70
C VAL A 3 3.83 4.75 0.61
N VAL A 4 2.63 5.19 0.93
CA VAL A 4 1.85 4.79 2.11
C VAL A 4 0.43 4.44 1.69
N LEU A 5 -0.21 3.54 2.44
CA LEU A 5 -1.64 3.31 2.30
C LEU A 5 -2.37 4.09 3.38
N GLY A 6 -3.46 4.75 3.02
CA GLY A 6 -4.24 5.52 3.97
C GLY A 6 -5.72 5.45 3.67
N ARG A 7 -6.54 5.81 4.65
CA ARG A 7 -7.99 5.87 4.54
C ARG A 7 -8.45 7.32 4.58
N VAL A 8 -9.32 7.70 3.65
CA VAL A 8 -9.97 9.02 3.66
C VAL A 8 -10.84 9.11 4.90
N THR A 9 -10.58 10.12 5.73
CA THR A 9 -11.33 10.37 6.97
C THR A 9 -12.24 11.57 6.87
N ASN A 10 -11.88 12.53 6.01
CA ASN A 10 -12.67 13.73 5.80
C ASN A 10 -12.37 14.35 4.43
N ILE A 11 -13.31 15.16 3.93
CA ILE A 11 -13.19 15.93 2.70
C ILE A 11 -13.35 17.41 3.08
N VAL A 12 -12.39 18.23 2.68
CA VAL A 12 -12.38 19.68 2.92
C VAL A 12 -12.40 20.43 1.60
N PHE A 13 -12.59 21.76 1.63
CA PHE A 13 -12.81 22.58 0.44
C PHE A 13 -11.70 22.55 -0.63
N ASN A 14 -10.50 22.08 -0.28
CA ASN A 14 -9.31 22.06 -1.13
C ASN A 14 -8.57 20.72 -1.16
N GLY A 15 -9.12 19.66 -0.54
CA GLY A 15 -8.48 18.35 -0.55
C GLY A 15 -9.14 17.34 0.38
N TRP A 16 -8.40 16.26 0.65
CA TRP A 16 -8.82 15.16 1.53
C TRP A 16 -7.89 15.03 2.73
N ILE A 17 -8.46 14.73 3.89
CA ILE A 17 -7.72 14.34 5.09
C ILE A 17 -7.66 12.82 5.13
N ILE A 18 -6.45 12.29 5.24
CA ILE A 18 -6.16 10.88 5.11
C ILE A 18 -5.47 10.40 6.38
N ASP A 19 -6.05 9.39 7.01
CA ASP A 19 -5.39 8.65 8.07
C ASP A 19 -4.37 7.69 7.44
N ILE A 20 -3.10 7.92 7.77
CA ILE A 20 -1.97 7.10 7.34
C ILE A 20 -1.35 6.33 8.50
N ASP A 21 -2.05 6.22 9.63
CA ASP A 21 -1.61 5.47 10.82
C ASP A 21 -0.26 5.97 11.35
N SER A 22 -0.16 7.29 11.46
CA SER A 22 1.00 8.02 11.96
C SER A 22 0.56 9.06 13.00
N ALA A 23 1.52 9.71 13.67
CA ALA A 23 1.21 10.74 14.67
C ALA A 23 0.46 11.96 14.10
N ALA A 24 0.58 12.19 12.79
CA ALA A 24 -0.15 13.23 12.07
C ALA A 24 -0.99 12.63 10.93
N SER A 25 -2.12 13.26 10.62
CA SER A 25 -2.89 12.95 9.42
C SER A 25 -2.16 13.46 8.18
N GLY A 26 -2.34 12.74 7.07
CA GLY A 26 -1.93 13.20 5.75
C GLY A 26 -2.98 14.11 5.13
N PHE A 27 -2.53 15.10 4.35
CA PHE A 27 -3.40 15.94 3.54
C PHE A 27 -3.11 15.70 2.06
N LEU A 28 -4.13 15.41 1.27
CA LEU A 28 -4.04 15.29 -0.18
C LEU A 28 -4.70 16.52 -0.82
N PRO A 29 -3.91 17.47 -1.35
CA PRO A 29 -4.45 18.60 -2.10
C PRO A 29 -5.15 18.15 -3.38
N ILE A 30 -6.20 18.86 -3.79
CA ILE A 30 -6.89 18.59 -5.06
C ILE A 30 -5.95 18.64 -6.26
N ASP A 31 -4.98 19.56 -6.24
CA ASP A 31 -3.99 19.75 -7.31
C ASP A 31 -3.02 18.57 -7.45
N GLU A 32 -2.90 17.74 -6.41
CA GLU A 32 -2.06 16.55 -6.37
C GLU A 32 -2.80 15.28 -6.80
N SER A 33 -3.99 15.45 -7.38
CA SER A 33 -4.73 14.40 -8.05
C SER A 33 -4.11 14.08 -9.42
N PRO A 34 -4.30 12.85 -9.95
CA PRO A 34 -3.73 12.45 -11.24
C PRO A 34 -4.39 13.13 -12.43
N ARG A 35 -5.56 13.74 -12.23
CA ARG A 35 -6.34 14.49 -13.23
C ARG A 35 -6.95 15.71 -12.59
N PHE A 36 -7.41 16.65 -13.42
CA PHE A 36 -8.23 17.75 -12.94
C PHE A 36 -9.55 17.21 -12.35
N ILE A 37 -9.93 17.75 -11.19
CA ILE A 37 -11.15 17.42 -10.47
C ILE A 37 -11.84 18.74 -10.15
N ASN A 38 -13.13 18.83 -10.46
CA ASN A 38 -13.91 19.99 -10.08
C ASN A 38 -14.21 19.91 -8.57
N LYS A 39 -14.25 21.05 -7.88
CA LYS A 39 -14.49 21.08 -6.42
C LYS A 39 -15.84 20.45 -6.02
N SER A 40 -16.82 20.51 -6.91
CA SER A 40 -18.14 19.89 -6.73
C SER A 40 -18.17 18.36 -6.91
N GLU A 41 -17.08 17.75 -7.38
CA GLU A 41 -16.98 16.32 -7.69
C GLU A 41 -15.95 15.61 -6.80
N MET A 42 -15.49 16.27 -5.73
CA MET A 42 -14.43 15.74 -4.87
C MET A 42 -14.85 14.48 -4.12
N ASP A 43 -16.07 14.45 -3.62
CA ASP A 43 -16.71 13.29 -2.99
C ASP A 43 -16.90 12.12 -3.96
N GLN A 44 -17.16 12.40 -5.24
CA GLN A 44 -17.26 11.38 -6.27
C GLN A 44 -15.91 10.77 -6.65
N PHE A 45 -14.82 11.54 -6.50
CA PHE A 45 -13.47 11.04 -6.79
C PHE A 45 -12.92 10.18 -5.67
N LEU A 46 -13.02 10.65 -4.43
CA LEU A 46 -12.61 9.95 -3.21
C LEU A 46 -13.59 10.28 -2.10
N ASP A 47 -14.28 9.26 -1.62
CA ASP A 47 -15.26 9.37 -0.54
C ASP A 47 -14.66 8.98 0.82
N ILE A 48 -15.31 9.39 1.90
CA ILE A 48 -14.92 9.01 3.26
C ILE A 48 -14.98 7.49 3.40
N GLY A 49 -13.90 6.92 3.93
CA GLY A 49 -13.73 5.47 4.07
C GLY A 49 -12.95 4.82 2.92
N ASP A 50 -12.77 5.51 1.80
CA ASP A 50 -11.94 4.98 0.70
C ASP A 50 -10.50 4.79 1.14
N VAL A 51 -9.90 3.68 0.68
CA VAL A 51 -8.49 3.37 0.90
C VAL A 51 -7.71 3.75 -0.34
N ILE A 52 -6.58 4.43 -0.16
CA ILE A 52 -5.74 4.88 -1.26
C ILE A 52 -4.28 4.51 -1.06
N SER A 53 -3.58 4.35 -2.18
CA SER A 53 -2.11 4.34 -2.27
C SER A 53 -1.64 5.72 -2.66
N ALA A 54 -0.94 6.40 -1.76
CA ALA A 54 -0.44 7.75 -1.96
C ALA A 54 1.05 7.85 -1.67
N LYS A 55 1.72 8.84 -2.24
CA LYS A 55 3.14 9.11 -1.97
C LYS A 55 3.26 10.33 -1.08
N ILE A 56 4.09 10.26 -0.04
CA ILE A 56 4.49 11.43 0.73
C ILE A 56 5.47 12.23 -0.12
N TRP A 57 5.11 13.48 -0.44
CA TRP A 57 5.97 14.38 -1.22
C TRP A 57 6.53 15.53 -0.40
N SER A 58 5.87 15.90 0.70
CA SER A 58 6.37 16.91 1.64
C SER A 58 6.00 16.54 3.07
N VAL A 59 6.90 16.83 4.00
CA VAL A 59 6.65 16.77 5.44
C VAL A 59 7.07 18.12 6.00
N ASN A 60 6.14 18.79 6.66
CA ASN A 60 6.34 20.13 7.19
C ASN A 60 5.82 20.21 8.63
N THR A 61 6.02 21.35 9.29
CA THR A 61 5.58 21.56 10.68
C THR A 61 4.06 21.50 10.85
N ARG A 62 3.29 21.66 9.77
CA ARG A 62 1.83 21.65 9.77
C ARG A 62 1.23 20.29 9.44
N GLY A 63 2.02 19.34 8.93
CA GLY A 63 1.55 18.00 8.61
C GLY A 63 2.33 17.32 7.49
N ILE A 64 1.70 16.30 6.91
CA ILE A 64 2.26 15.45 5.85
C ILE A 64 1.44 15.67 4.59
N ASP A 65 2.07 16.14 3.52
CA ASP A 65 1.39 16.31 2.24
C ASP A 65 1.57 15.06 1.36
N LEU A 66 0.46 14.62 0.80
CA LEU A 66 0.33 13.42 -0.02
C LEU A 66 0.07 13.80 -1.48
N THR A 67 0.48 12.91 -2.38
CA THR A 67 0.20 13.02 -3.82
C THR A 67 -0.28 11.70 -4.39
N LEU A 68 -1.18 11.79 -5.37
CA LEU A 68 -1.62 10.68 -6.22
C LEU A 68 -0.98 10.71 -7.61
N LYS A 69 -0.08 11.67 -7.87
CA LYS A 69 0.67 11.72 -9.13
C LYS A 69 1.78 10.68 -9.12
N GLY A 70 1.60 9.63 -9.91
CA GLY A 70 2.61 8.60 -10.09
C GLY A 70 2.04 7.26 -10.51
N LYS A 71 2.92 6.36 -10.95
CA LYS A 71 2.51 5.00 -11.31
C LYS A 71 2.15 4.22 -10.06
N GLY A 72 0.99 3.56 -10.07
CA GLY A 72 0.52 2.71 -8.96
C GLY A 72 -0.02 3.46 -7.74
N LEU A 73 -0.31 4.76 -7.89
CA LEU A 73 -1.00 5.57 -6.89
C LEU A 73 -2.47 5.75 -7.28
N GLY A 74 -3.34 5.91 -6.28
CA GLY A 74 -4.78 6.11 -6.48
C GLY A 74 -5.62 5.30 -5.51
N LYS A 75 -6.93 5.29 -5.75
CA LYS A 75 -7.90 4.50 -4.97
C LYS A 75 -7.64 3.01 -5.13
N LEU A 76 -7.68 2.28 -4.02
CA LEU A 76 -7.54 0.83 -3.98
C LEU A 76 -8.91 0.20 -3.80
N GLU A 77 -9.40 -0.43 -4.87
CA GLU A 77 -10.75 -1.00 -4.91
C GLU A 77 -10.73 -2.53 -4.87
N GLY A 78 -11.55 -3.09 -3.99
CA GLY A 78 -11.62 -4.53 -3.75
C GLY A 78 -10.35 -5.08 -3.11
N GLY A 79 -10.21 -6.42 -3.15
CA GLY A 79 -9.16 -7.11 -2.42
C GLY A 79 -9.32 -6.96 -0.91
N PHE A 80 -8.22 -7.13 -0.18
CA PHE A 80 -8.18 -6.90 1.26
C PHE A 80 -6.90 -6.19 1.67
N ILE A 81 -6.97 -5.56 2.84
CA ILE A 81 -5.84 -4.86 3.45
C ILE A 81 -5.53 -5.50 4.80
N PHE A 82 -4.24 -5.57 5.13
CA PHE A 82 -3.77 -6.03 6.44
C PHE A 82 -2.51 -5.27 6.83
N ARG A 83 -2.16 -5.32 8.13
CA ARG A 83 -1.04 -4.60 8.68
C ARG A 83 0.08 -5.55 9.07
N VAL A 84 1.30 -5.17 8.73
CA VAL A 84 2.54 -5.72 9.29
C VAL A 84 3.27 -4.60 10.04
N SER A 85 4.20 -4.97 10.91
CA SER A 85 5.04 -3.97 11.56
C SER A 85 5.88 -3.21 10.51
N PRO A 86 5.94 -1.86 10.55
CA PRO A 86 6.66 -1.07 9.55
C PRO A 86 8.14 -1.48 9.37
N ASN A 87 8.79 -1.91 10.45
CA ASN A 87 10.18 -2.41 10.40
C ASN A 87 10.37 -3.68 9.55
N ARG A 88 9.28 -4.41 9.23
CA ARG A 88 9.31 -5.61 8.39
C ARG A 88 9.07 -5.29 6.90
N VAL A 89 8.63 -4.08 6.56
CA VAL A 89 8.33 -3.66 5.18
C VAL A 89 9.53 -3.84 4.24
N PRO A 90 10.77 -3.43 4.59
CA PRO A 90 11.93 -3.63 3.71
C PRO A 90 12.18 -5.10 3.37
N ARG A 91 11.89 -6.02 4.30
CA ARG A 91 12.04 -7.47 4.11
C ARG A 91 10.98 -8.03 3.15
N VAL A 92 9.74 -7.55 3.24
CA VAL A 92 8.65 -7.92 2.31
C VAL A 92 8.95 -7.48 0.89
N ILE A 93 9.51 -6.27 0.73
CA ILE A 93 9.91 -5.76 -0.59
C ILE A 93 11.09 -6.58 -1.14
N GLY A 94 12.08 -6.86 -0.29
CA GLY A 94 13.33 -7.50 -0.70
C GLY A 94 14.25 -6.53 -1.46
N ARG A 95 15.47 -6.99 -1.75
CA ARG A 95 16.46 -6.18 -2.48
C ARG A 95 15.92 -5.85 -3.87
N GLU A 96 15.83 -4.56 -4.20
CA GLU A 96 15.30 -4.07 -5.49
C GLU A 96 13.87 -4.57 -5.81
N GLY A 97 13.09 -4.96 -4.80
CA GLY A 97 11.74 -5.49 -5.01
C GLY A 97 11.70 -6.99 -5.38
N SER A 98 12.81 -7.71 -5.28
CA SER A 98 12.88 -9.13 -5.68
C SER A 98 11.84 -10.02 -4.99
N MET A 99 11.66 -9.86 -3.67
CA MET A 99 10.75 -10.69 -2.89
C MET A 99 9.29 -10.40 -3.22
N ILE A 100 8.92 -9.12 -3.28
CA ILE A 100 7.54 -8.74 -3.60
C ILE A 100 7.18 -9.13 -5.04
N ASN A 101 8.12 -9.03 -5.98
CA ASN A 101 7.91 -9.46 -7.36
C ASN A 101 7.75 -10.98 -7.45
N LEU A 102 8.57 -11.75 -6.72
CA LEU A 102 8.40 -13.21 -6.63
C LEU A 102 6.99 -13.59 -6.14
N ILE A 103 6.51 -12.96 -5.05
CA ILE A 103 5.17 -13.25 -4.53
C ILE A 103 4.10 -12.88 -5.56
N LYS A 104 4.21 -11.72 -6.22
CA LYS A 104 3.29 -11.31 -7.29
C LYS A 104 3.30 -12.30 -8.45
N ASP A 105 4.47 -12.76 -8.88
CA ASP A 105 4.61 -13.65 -10.02
C ASP A 105 4.06 -15.05 -9.75
N LYS A 106 4.23 -15.56 -8.53
CA LYS A 106 3.75 -16.88 -8.10
C LYS A 106 2.25 -16.90 -7.78
N THR A 107 1.71 -15.80 -7.26
CA THR A 107 0.29 -15.71 -6.86
C THR A 107 -0.60 -15.01 -7.87
N LYS A 108 0.00 -14.36 -8.89
CA LYS A 108 -0.70 -13.50 -9.87
C LYS A 108 -1.57 -12.41 -9.23
N CYS A 109 -1.27 -12.04 -7.98
CA CYS A 109 -1.97 -10.98 -7.26
C CYS A 109 -1.28 -9.63 -7.48
N ALA A 110 -2.08 -8.57 -7.58
CA ALA A 110 -1.62 -7.21 -7.40
C ALA A 110 -1.36 -6.98 -5.91
N ILE A 111 -0.16 -6.48 -5.58
CA ILE A 111 0.25 -6.21 -4.20
C ILE A 111 0.86 -4.81 -4.13
N THR A 112 0.32 -4.00 -3.22
CA THR A 112 0.83 -2.67 -2.89
C THR A 112 1.29 -2.66 -1.44
N VAL A 113 2.53 -2.26 -1.20
CA VAL A 113 3.15 -2.24 0.12
C VAL A 113 3.42 -0.80 0.52
N GLY A 114 2.70 -0.33 1.55
CA GLY A 114 2.93 0.97 2.16
C GLY A 114 4.08 0.93 3.18
N GLN A 115 4.89 1.98 3.24
CA GLN A 115 5.97 2.13 4.22
C GLN A 115 5.46 2.20 5.66
N ASN A 116 4.20 2.58 5.85
CA ASN A 116 3.51 2.57 7.15
C ASN A 116 3.02 1.17 7.59
N GLY A 117 3.43 0.11 6.89
CA GLY A 117 3.14 -1.28 7.28
C GLY A 117 1.82 -1.83 6.77
N TRP A 118 1.01 -1.00 6.13
CA TRP A 118 -0.22 -1.44 5.47
C TRP A 118 0.09 -2.08 4.12
N ILE A 119 -0.51 -3.24 3.87
CA ILE A 119 -0.35 -4.01 2.64
C ILE A 119 -1.72 -4.31 2.07
N TRP A 120 -1.90 -3.98 0.79
CA TRP A 120 -3.10 -4.30 0.03
C TRP A 120 -2.80 -5.41 -0.98
N ILE A 121 -3.68 -6.40 -1.04
CA ILE A 121 -3.60 -7.52 -1.96
C ILE A 121 -4.94 -7.63 -2.69
N LYS A 122 -4.87 -7.74 -4.02
CA LYS A 122 -6.01 -8.03 -4.89
C LYS A 122 -5.62 -9.12 -5.89
N GLY A 123 -6.40 -10.18 -5.92
CA GLY A 123 -6.29 -11.27 -6.89
C GLY A 123 -7.64 -11.56 -7.53
N ASN A 124 -7.65 -12.46 -8.51
CA ASN A 124 -8.87 -12.88 -9.20
C ASN A 124 -9.72 -13.81 -8.32
N ASP A 125 -9.08 -14.59 -7.46
CA ASP A 125 -9.70 -15.56 -6.57
C ASP A 125 -9.23 -15.37 -5.11
N LEU A 126 -10.00 -15.93 -4.17
CA LEU A 126 -9.74 -15.80 -2.75
C LEU A 126 -8.53 -16.64 -2.30
N GLU A 127 -8.27 -17.79 -2.95
CA GLU A 127 -7.17 -18.67 -2.57
C GLU A 127 -5.81 -18.05 -2.87
N SER A 128 -5.63 -17.49 -4.07
CA SER A 128 -4.44 -16.74 -4.47
C SER A 128 -4.16 -15.57 -3.54
N GLN A 129 -5.23 -14.87 -3.12
CA GLN A 129 -5.19 -13.79 -2.14
C GLN A 129 -4.72 -14.25 -0.77
N ILE A 130 -5.28 -15.34 -0.25
CA ILE A 130 -4.87 -15.95 1.02
C ILE A 130 -3.42 -16.45 0.93
N ARG A 131 -3.03 -17.05 -0.19
CA ARG A 131 -1.67 -17.56 -0.41
C ARG A 131 -0.65 -16.43 -0.46
N ALA A 132 -0.97 -15.31 -1.12
CA ALA A 132 -0.16 -14.10 -1.12
C ALA A 132 0.00 -13.51 0.28
N ARG A 133 -1.08 -13.47 1.08
CA ARG A 133 -1.00 -13.05 2.49
C ARG A 133 -0.07 -13.94 3.31
N LYS A 134 -0.26 -15.26 3.24
CA LYS A 134 0.57 -16.24 3.97
C LYS A 134 2.03 -16.14 3.58
N ALA A 135 2.32 -15.91 2.29
CA ALA A 135 3.68 -15.67 1.81
C ALA A 135 4.29 -14.42 2.44
N VAL A 136 3.55 -13.30 2.49
CA VAL A 136 4.00 -12.08 3.15
C VAL A 136 4.23 -12.32 4.65
N GLU A 137 3.29 -12.96 5.35
CA GLU A 137 3.43 -13.28 6.78
C GLU A 137 4.68 -14.15 7.04
N TYR A 138 4.89 -15.21 6.25
CA TYR A 138 6.05 -16.08 6.33
C TYR A 138 7.38 -15.34 6.13
N VAL A 139 7.45 -14.43 5.16
CA VAL A 139 8.62 -13.57 4.92
C VAL A 139 8.88 -12.64 6.11
N THR A 140 7.81 -12.12 6.73
CA THR A 140 7.92 -11.21 7.87
C THR A 140 8.40 -11.89 9.15
N GLU A 141 8.16 -13.19 9.32
CA GLU A 141 8.61 -13.94 10.49
C GLU A 141 10.10 -14.34 10.41
N LYS A 142 10.63 -14.56 9.19
CA LYS A 142 11.98 -15.10 8.97
C LYS A 142 13.06 -14.03 8.74
N VAL A 143 13.29 -13.19 9.76
CA VAL A 143 14.15 -11.99 9.68
C VAL A 143 15.66 -12.32 9.55
N HIS A 144 16.13 -13.45 10.08
CA HIS A 144 17.56 -13.82 10.15
C HIS A 144 17.95 -15.02 9.28
N VAL A 145 17.19 -15.28 8.22
CA VAL A 145 17.41 -16.45 7.37
C VAL A 145 18.11 -16.04 6.08
N GLU A 146 19.31 -16.59 5.85
CA GLU A 146 20.00 -16.54 4.57
C GLU A 146 19.29 -17.45 3.54
N GLY A 147 19.37 -17.09 2.25
CA GLY A 147 18.70 -17.82 1.18
C GLY A 147 17.17 -17.78 1.25
N LEU A 148 16.57 -16.71 1.79
CA LEU A 148 15.12 -16.64 1.99
C LEU A 148 14.34 -16.79 0.67
N THR A 149 14.87 -16.30 -0.45
CA THR A 149 14.24 -16.43 -1.77
C THR A 149 14.07 -17.89 -2.17
N GLU A 150 15.12 -18.71 -2.07
CA GLU A 150 15.06 -20.15 -2.37
C GLU A 150 14.07 -20.87 -1.44
N LYS A 151 14.08 -20.52 -0.15
CA LYS A 151 13.13 -21.08 0.82
C LYS A 151 11.68 -20.64 0.54
N MET A 152 11.50 -19.48 -0.08
CA MET A 152 10.19 -18.99 -0.50
C MET A 152 9.69 -19.75 -1.72
N GLU A 153 10.55 -20.05 -2.68
CA GLU A 153 10.21 -20.90 -3.83
C GLU A 153 9.80 -22.31 -3.38
N VAL A 154 10.57 -22.94 -2.51
CA VAL A 154 10.21 -24.24 -1.91
C VAL A 154 8.90 -24.16 -1.12
N TRP A 155 8.63 -23.04 -0.45
CA TRP A 155 7.36 -22.84 0.25
C TRP A 155 6.17 -22.80 -0.71
N PHE A 156 6.30 -22.11 -1.86
CA PHE A 156 5.27 -22.07 -2.91
C PHE A 156 5.10 -23.42 -3.62
N GLU A 157 6.12 -24.26 -3.71
CA GLU A 157 5.94 -25.61 -4.28
C GLU A 157 5.14 -26.52 -3.34
N LYS A 158 5.21 -26.29 -2.03
CA LYS A 158 4.55 -27.11 -1.00
C LYS A 158 3.16 -26.62 -0.61
N ASN A 159 2.82 -25.36 -0.87
CA ASN A 159 1.58 -24.68 -0.48
C ASN A 159 1.07 -23.83 -1.63
#